data_AF-A0AAV5IJQ8-F1
#
_entry.id   AF-A0AAV5IJQ8-F1
#
_cell.length_a   1.000
_cell.length_b   1.000
_cell.length_c   1.000
_cell.angle_alpha   90.00
_cell.angle_beta   90.00
_cell.angle_gamma   90.00
#
_symmetry.space_group_name_H-M   'P 1'
#
loop_
_entity.id
_entity.type
_entity.pdbx_description
1 polymer ?
#
loop_
_entity_poly.entity_id
_entity_poly.type
_entity_poly.pdbx_seq_one_letter_code
_entity_poly.pdbx_strand_id
1 'polypeptide(L)'
;MGLLCSRNRRYNEADVEENAQAEEIERRIEQETKAEKHIQKLLLLGSGESGKSTIFKQIKLLFQTGFDEAELKSYISVIHANVYQSIKILCDGSKEFAQNETDSSKYALSSENKEIGEKLSEIGGWLEYPHLTKELAQDIETLWNDAAIQETYARGNELQVPDCALYFMENLERLSDGNYIPTKDDVLYARVRTTGVVEIQFR
;
A
#
# COMPACT_ATOMS: atom_id res chain seq x y z
N MET A 1 -12.20 57.84 60.55
CA MET A 1 -13.22 57.38 59.59
C MET A 1 -12.53 57.15 58.25
N GLY A 2 -12.24 55.90 57.93
CA GLY A 2 -11.51 55.50 56.71
C GLY A 2 -10.85 54.15 56.92
N LEU A 3 -11.68 53.10 56.98
CA LEU A 3 -11.26 51.72 57.26
C LEU A 3 -10.36 51.14 56.17
N LEU A 4 -9.36 50.39 56.64
CA LEU A 4 -8.66 49.34 55.92
C LEU A 4 -9.64 48.39 55.22
N CYS A 5 -9.37 48.06 53.96
CA CYS A 5 -9.69 46.75 53.38
C CYS A 5 -8.56 46.37 52.41
N SER A 6 -7.38 46.08 52.96
CA SER A 6 -6.34 45.31 52.28
C SER A 6 -6.93 43.94 51.95
N ARG A 7 -7.32 43.76 50.70
CA ARG A 7 -7.83 42.49 50.19
C ARG A 7 -6.65 41.52 50.14
N ASN A 8 -6.46 40.76 51.23
CA ASN A 8 -5.58 39.59 51.23
C ASN A 8 -6.04 38.66 50.09
N ARG A 9 -5.37 38.77 48.94
CA ARG A 9 -5.35 37.69 47.96
C ARG A 9 -4.77 36.51 48.73
N ARG A 10 -5.61 35.55 49.10
CA ARG A 10 -5.13 34.20 49.41
C ARG A 10 -4.32 33.82 48.17
N TYR A 11 -2.99 33.79 48.29
CA TYR A 11 -2.16 33.00 47.40
C TYR A 11 -2.70 31.59 47.55
N ASN A 12 -3.64 31.22 46.67
CA ASN A 12 -4.32 29.94 46.76
C ASN A 12 -3.27 28.90 46.38
N GLU A 13 -3.20 27.78 47.10
CA GLU A 13 -2.38 26.63 46.73
C GLU A 13 -2.61 26.21 45.27
N ALA A 14 -3.83 26.43 44.77
CA ALA A 14 -4.20 26.30 43.35
C ALA A 14 -3.36 27.17 42.39
N ASP A 15 -3.02 28.41 42.76
CA ASP A 15 -2.18 29.30 41.93
C ASP A 15 -0.70 28.83 41.94
N VAL A 16 -0.26 28.21 43.04
CA VAL A 16 1.10 27.64 43.16
C VAL A 16 1.20 26.35 42.35
N GLU A 17 0.18 25.52 42.40
CA GLU A 17 0.08 24.28 41.63
C GLU A 17 -0.07 24.57 40.13
N GLU A 18 -0.84 25.58 39.74
CA GLU A 18 -0.96 26.05 38.34
C GLU A 18 0.38 26.59 37.80
N ASN A 19 1.12 27.38 38.59
CA ASN A 19 2.44 27.86 38.19
C ASN A 19 3.47 26.72 38.09
N ALA A 20 3.45 25.75 39.02
CA ALA A 20 4.33 24.60 38.96
C ALA A 20 4.04 23.71 37.73
N GLN A 21 2.76 23.57 37.36
CA GLN A 21 2.35 22.90 36.12
C GLN A 21 2.81 23.68 34.88
N ALA A 22 2.68 25.01 34.88
CA ALA A 22 3.14 25.85 33.78
C ALA A 22 4.66 25.75 33.58
N GLU A 23 5.45 25.81 34.66
CA GLU A 23 6.91 25.65 34.62
C GLU A 23 7.32 24.27 34.08
N GLU A 24 6.65 23.19 34.48
CA GLU A 24 6.93 21.84 33.96
C GLU A 24 6.55 21.71 32.48
N ILE A 25 5.45 22.33 32.04
CA ILE A 25 5.08 22.38 30.61
C ILE A 25 6.16 23.12 29.82
N GLU A 26 6.60 24.30 30.28
CA GLU A 26 7.61 25.10 29.61
C GLU A 26 8.95 24.34 29.53
N ARG A 27 9.34 23.65 30.60
CA ARG A 27 10.52 22.78 30.63
C ARG A 27 10.45 21.65 29.61
N ARG A 28 9.28 21.02 29.44
CA ARG A 28 9.07 19.96 28.43
C ARG A 28 9.15 20.53 27.02
N ILE A 29 8.50 21.65 26.75
CA ILE A 29 8.52 22.32 25.43
C ILE A 29 9.96 22.67 25.05
N GLU A 30 10.77 23.20 25.98
CA GLU A 30 12.18 23.50 25.70
C GLU A 30 13.00 22.25 25.38
N GLN A 31 12.78 21.17 26.11
CA GLN A 31 13.48 19.90 25.89
C GLN A 31 13.11 19.29 24.53
N GLU A 32 11.81 19.28 24.18
CA GLU A 32 11.32 18.82 22.88
C GLU A 32 11.86 19.71 21.74
N THR A 33 11.81 21.04 21.89
CA THR A 33 12.34 21.98 20.90
C THR A 33 13.84 21.77 20.66
N LYS A 34 14.61 21.51 21.73
CA LYS A 34 16.05 21.18 21.61
C LYS A 34 16.26 19.85 20.88
N ALA A 35 15.44 18.83 21.16
CA ALA A 35 15.52 17.56 20.46
C ALA A 35 15.15 17.70 18.97
N GLU A 36 14.10 18.46 18.64
CA GLU A 36 13.64 18.70 17.28
C GLU A 36 14.67 19.45 16.42
N LYS A 37 15.48 20.35 17.00
CA LYS A 37 16.55 21.06 16.27
C LYS A 37 17.56 20.11 15.62
N HIS A 38 17.71 18.90 16.14
CA HIS A 38 18.63 17.90 15.60
C HIS A 38 17.97 16.93 14.61
N ILE A 39 16.66 17.02 14.40
CA ILE A 39 15.90 16.15 13.49
C ILE A 39 15.94 16.74 12.07
N GLN A 40 16.45 15.98 11.09
CA GLN A 40 16.30 16.34 9.68
C GLN A 40 14.93 15.87 9.18
N LYS A 41 14.05 16.80 8.79
CA LYS A 41 12.75 16.50 8.21
C LYS A 41 12.87 16.39 6.69
N LEU A 42 12.51 15.22 6.14
CA LEU A 42 12.49 14.96 4.69
C LEU A 42 11.04 14.83 4.23
N LEU A 43 10.69 15.54 3.15
CA LEU A 43 9.37 15.46 2.52
C LEU A 43 9.50 14.83 1.13
N LEU A 44 8.82 13.70 0.92
CA LEU A 44 8.78 13.03 -0.38
C LEU A 44 7.50 13.46 -1.13
N LEU A 45 7.68 14.12 -2.27
CA LEU A 45 6.60 14.54 -3.16
C LEU A 45 6.73 13.85 -4.52
N GLY A 46 5.60 13.62 -5.18
CA GLY A 46 5.55 12.99 -6.49
C GLY A 46 4.13 12.60 -6.87
N SER A 47 3.88 12.35 -8.16
CA SER A 47 2.60 11.87 -8.68
C SER A 47 2.18 10.55 -8.04
N GLY A 48 0.92 10.14 -8.25
CA GLY A 48 0.51 8.76 -7.96
C GLY A 48 1.51 7.76 -8.57
N GLU A 49 1.77 6.67 -7.85
CA GLU A 49 2.60 5.55 -8.36
C GLU A 49 4.09 5.86 -8.57
N SER A 50 4.57 7.05 -8.20
CA SER A 50 5.97 7.46 -8.34
C SER A 50 6.97 6.73 -7.40
N GLY A 51 6.57 5.62 -6.76
CA GLY A 51 7.43 4.84 -5.86
C GLY A 51 7.65 5.41 -4.45
N LYS A 52 6.94 6.48 -4.03
CA LYS A 52 7.09 7.07 -2.68
C LYS A 52 6.91 6.04 -1.57
N SER A 53 5.79 5.34 -1.57
CA SER A 53 5.47 4.33 -0.54
C SER A 53 6.51 3.20 -0.54
N THR A 54 7.07 2.87 -1.71
CA THR A 54 8.19 1.92 -1.83
C THR A 54 9.44 2.44 -1.14
N ILE A 55 9.78 3.73 -1.28
CA ILE A 55 10.90 4.34 -0.54
C ILE A 55 10.66 4.28 0.97
N PHE A 56 9.45 4.58 1.45
CA PHE A 56 9.12 4.45 2.87
C PHE A 56 9.29 3.00 3.37
N LYS A 57 8.85 2.00 2.59
CA LYS A 57 9.07 0.58 2.90
C LYS A 57 10.57 0.22 2.92
N GLN A 58 11.36 0.74 1.98
CA GLN A 58 12.81 0.55 1.97
C GLN A 58 13.50 1.18 3.19
N ILE A 59 13.08 2.38 3.60
CA ILE A 59 13.59 3.02 4.83
C ILE A 59 13.30 2.14 6.05
N LYS A 60 12.08 1.59 6.14
CA LYS A 60 11.72 0.66 7.22
C LYS A 60 12.58 -0.62 7.21
N LEU A 61 12.89 -1.15 6.03
CA LEU A 61 13.77 -2.32 5.89
C LEU A 61 15.22 -2.04 6.28
N LEU A 62 15.75 -0.88 5.93
CA LEU A 62 17.16 -0.54 6.10
C LEU A 62 17.48 0.05 7.48
N PHE A 63 16.58 0.85 8.05
CA PHE A 63 16.86 1.68 9.23
C PHE A 63 15.93 1.42 10.43
N GLN A 64 15.00 0.47 10.31
CA GLN A 64 14.15 0.02 11.41
C GLN A 64 14.25 -1.50 11.59
N THR A 65 13.34 -2.11 12.35
CA THR A 65 13.29 -3.56 12.60
C THR A 65 12.78 -4.36 11.40
N GLY A 66 12.51 -3.72 10.26
CA GLY A 66 11.86 -4.35 9.11
C GLY A 66 10.38 -4.64 9.36
N PHE A 67 9.88 -5.73 8.76
CA PHE A 67 8.50 -6.20 8.91
C PHE A 67 8.48 -7.45 9.78
N ASP A 68 7.63 -7.47 10.81
CA ASP A 68 7.39 -8.68 11.60
C ASP A 68 6.40 -9.62 10.90
N GLU A 69 6.28 -10.85 11.38
CA GLU A 69 5.43 -11.87 10.73
C GLU A 69 3.95 -11.47 10.70
N ALA A 70 3.45 -10.78 11.72
CA ALA A 70 2.06 -10.34 11.77
C ALA A 70 1.80 -9.27 10.71
N GLU A 71 2.72 -8.33 10.56
CA GLU A 71 2.69 -7.31 9.54
C GLU A 71 2.82 -7.93 8.14
N LEU A 72 3.76 -8.86 7.93
CA LEU A 72 3.87 -9.59 6.66
C LEU A 72 2.55 -10.29 6.31
N LYS A 73 1.92 -10.99 7.27
CA LYS A 73 0.62 -11.65 7.03
C LYS A 73 -0.50 -10.67 6.68
N SER A 74 -0.45 -9.43 7.18
CA SER A 74 -1.43 -8.40 6.81
C SER A 74 -1.37 -8.00 5.33
N TYR A 75 -0.24 -8.24 4.65
CA TYR A 75 -0.09 -7.98 3.21
C TYR A 75 -0.67 -9.08 2.33
N ILE A 76 -1.04 -10.25 2.85
CA ILE A 76 -1.52 -11.38 2.03
C ILE A 76 -2.73 -10.96 1.19
N SER A 77 -3.74 -10.34 1.81
CA SER A 77 -4.95 -9.88 1.11
C SER A 77 -4.65 -8.81 0.06
N VAL A 78 -3.72 -7.90 0.35
CA VAL A 78 -3.27 -6.86 -0.59
C VAL A 78 -2.59 -7.49 -1.81
N ILE A 79 -1.69 -8.45 -1.58
CA ILE A 79 -0.96 -9.13 -2.64
C ILE A 79 -1.92 -9.90 -3.53
N HIS A 80 -2.83 -10.68 -2.94
CA HIS A 80 -3.88 -11.39 -3.69
C HIS A 80 -4.74 -10.42 -4.50
N ALA A 81 -5.16 -9.29 -3.91
CA ALA A 81 -5.88 -8.26 -4.62
C ALA A 81 -5.08 -7.68 -5.81
N ASN A 82 -3.77 -7.45 -5.65
CA ASN A 82 -2.92 -6.97 -6.74
C ASN A 82 -2.80 -8.00 -7.88
N VAL A 83 -2.77 -9.30 -7.57
CA VAL A 83 -2.82 -10.35 -8.60
C VAL A 83 -4.12 -10.26 -9.41
N TYR A 84 -5.28 -10.29 -8.74
CA TYR A 84 -6.58 -10.24 -9.43
C TYR A 84 -6.79 -8.96 -10.22
N GLN A 85 -6.38 -7.81 -9.67
CA GLN A 85 -6.46 -6.54 -10.36
C GLN A 85 -5.61 -6.51 -11.61
N SER A 86 -4.37 -7.02 -11.53
CA SER A 86 -3.45 -7.05 -12.67
C SER A 86 -4.00 -7.91 -13.81
N ILE A 87 -4.47 -9.13 -13.52
CA ILE A 87 -5.03 -10.00 -14.55
C ILE A 87 -6.35 -9.46 -15.12
N LYS A 88 -7.19 -8.83 -14.29
CA LYS A 88 -8.43 -8.18 -14.74
C LYS A 88 -8.16 -7.07 -15.75
N ILE A 89 -7.19 -6.18 -15.46
CA ILE A 89 -6.82 -5.09 -16.38
C ILE A 89 -6.40 -5.66 -17.74
N LEU A 90 -5.64 -6.75 -17.74
CA LEU A 90 -5.21 -7.42 -18.97
C LEU A 90 -6.37 -8.07 -19.72
N CYS A 91 -7.25 -8.80 -19.03
CA CYS A 91 -8.45 -9.39 -19.65
C CYS A 91 -9.36 -8.31 -20.27
N ASP A 92 -9.61 -7.22 -19.54
CA ASP A 92 -10.47 -6.13 -20.00
C ASP A 92 -9.81 -5.38 -21.18
N GLY A 93 -8.51 -5.09 -21.11
CA GLY A 93 -7.76 -4.46 -22.20
C GLY A 93 -7.66 -5.33 -23.45
N SER A 94 -7.50 -6.65 -23.28
CA SER A 94 -7.51 -7.60 -24.40
C SER A 94 -8.85 -7.59 -25.13
N LYS A 95 -9.97 -7.54 -24.38
CA LYS A 95 -11.32 -7.40 -24.94
C LYS A 95 -11.50 -6.08 -25.67
N GLU A 96 -11.00 -4.97 -25.11
CA GLU A 96 -11.06 -3.65 -25.73
C GLU A 96 -10.26 -3.60 -27.05
N PHE A 97 -9.03 -4.10 -27.06
CA PHE A 97 -8.20 -4.15 -28.26
C PHE A 97 -8.79 -5.07 -29.33
N ALA A 98 -9.36 -6.22 -28.95
CA ALA A 98 -10.04 -7.11 -29.89
C ALA A 98 -11.27 -6.47 -30.56
N GLN A 99 -11.89 -5.45 -29.96
CA GLN A 99 -13.06 -4.78 -30.53
C GLN A 99 -12.70 -3.58 -31.41
N ASN A 100 -11.60 -2.89 -31.09
CA ASN A 100 -11.29 -1.58 -31.68
C ASN A 100 -10.11 -1.60 -32.67
N GLU A 101 -9.26 -2.63 -32.64
CA GLU A 101 -8.06 -2.71 -33.49
C GLU A 101 -8.34 -3.39 -34.83
N THR A 102 -7.59 -2.98 -35.86
CA THR A 102 -7.70 -3.57 -37.21
C THR A 102 -7.17 -5.01 -37.23
N ASP A 103 -6.22 -5.32 -36.34
CA ASP A 103 -5.60 -6.63 -36.19
C ASP A 103 -6.12 -7.34 -34.92
N SER A 104 -7.45 -7.44 -34.82
CA SER A 104 -8.16 -7.85 -33.60
C SER A 104 -7.97 -9.30 -33.19
N SER A 105 -7.62 -10.18 -34.13
CA SER A 105 -7.50 -11.62 -33.89
C SER A 105 -6.41 -11.97 -32.88
N LYS A 106 -5.34 -11.18 -32.80
CA LYS A 106 -4.22 -11.42 -31.87
C LYS A 106 -4.54 -11.09 -30.41
N TYR A 107 -5.59 -10.31 -30.16
CA TYR A 107 -6.07 -9.97 -28.81
C TYR A 107 -7.29 -10.79 -28.40
N ALA A 108 -7.72 -11.73 -29.25
CA ALA A 108 -8.83 -12.62 -28.94
C ALA A 108 -8.30 -13.82 -28.12
N LEU A 109 -8.75 -13.93 -26.87
CA LEU A 109 -8.49 -15.09 -26.03
C LEU A 109 -8.88 -16.40 -26.74
N SER A 110 -8.12 -17.46 -26.48
CA SER A 110 -8.45 -18.80 -26.95
C SER A 110 -9.84 -19.23 -26.45
N SER A 111 -10.50 -20.13 -27.17
CA SER A 111 -11.86 -20.55 -26.81
C SER A 111 -11.91 -21.21 -25.44
N GLU A 112 -10.84 -21.91 -25.07
CA GLU A 112 -10.64 -22.61 -23.81
C GLU A 112 -10.40 -21.62 -22.65
N ASN A 113 -9.76 -20.48 -22.94
CA ASN A 113 -9.40 -19.48 -21.95
C ASN A 113 -10.47 -18.40 -21.73
N LYS A 114 -11.48 -18.30 -22.60
CA LYS A 114 -12.56 -17.31 -22.46
C LYS A 114 -13.34 -17.47 -21.16
N GLU A 115 -13.71 -18.70 -20.79
CA GLU A 115 -14.46 -18.98 -19.56
C GLU A 115 -13.64 -18.58 -18.32
N ILE A 116 -12.34 -18.90 -18.33
CA ILE A 116 -11.40 -18.52 -17.26
C ILE A 116 -11.30 -16.99 -17.16
N GLY A 117 -11.17 -16.31 -18.31
CA GLY A 117 -11.12 -14.85 -18.39
C GLY A 117 -12.37 -14.16 -17.87
N GLU A 118 -13.56 -14.70 -18.18
CA GLU A 118 -14.84 -14.18 -17.67
C GLU A 118 -14.95 -14.35 -16.15
N LYS A 119 -14.67 -15.55 -15.64
CA LYS A 119 -14.64 -15.85 -14.20
C LYS A 119 -13.70 -14.91 -13.42
N LEU A 120 -12.47 -14.69 -13.93
CA LEU A 120 -11.49 -13.84 -13.26
C LEU A 120 -11.79 -12.35 -13.40
N SER A 121 -12.37 -11.89 -14.53
CA SER A 121 -12.86 -10.51 -14.67
C SER A 121 -13.96 -10.20 -13.64
N GLU A 122 -14.86 -11.16 -13.36
CA GLU A 122 -15.92 -11.01 -12.36
C GLU A 122 -15.35 -10.85 -10.94
N ILE A 123 -14.44 -11.75 -10.54
CA ILE A 123 -13.72 -11.67 -9.25
C ILE A 123 -12.97 -10.33 -9.15
N GLY A 124 -12.36 -9.90 -10.25
CA GLY A 124 -11.68 -8.62 -10.40
C GLY A 124 -12.51 -7.40 -9.94
N GLY A 125 -13.84 -7.48 -10.04
CA GLY A 125 -14.78 -6.42 -9.69
C GLY A 125 -15.28 -6.43 -8.24
N TRP A 126 -14.85 -7.39 -7.42
CA TRP A 126 -15.33 -7.50 -6.04
C TRP A 126 -14.70 -6.46 -5.12
N LEU A 127 -15.44 -6.11 -4.05
CA LEU A 127 -14.92 -5.24 -2.99
C LEU A 127 -13.87 -5.96 -2.13
N GLU A 128 -14.06 -7.26 -1.94
CA GLU A 128 -13.19 -8.15 -1.18
C GLU A 128 -12.82 -9.35 -2.05
N TYR A 129 -11.51 -9.54 -2.26
CA TYR A 129 -11.00 -10.60 -3.11
C TYR A 129 -10.93 -11.92 -2.34
N PRO A 130 -11.23 -13.06 -2.99
CA PRO A 130 -11.03 -14.37 -2.37
C PRO A 130 -9.53 -14.61 -2.16
N HIS A 131 -9.20 -15.48 -1.20
CA HIS A 131 -7.83 -15.98 -1.10
C HIS A 131 -7.40 -16.67 -2.40
N LEU A 132 -6.18 -16.41 -2.83
CA LEU A 132 -5.59 -17.07 -4.00
C LEU A 132 -5.35 -18.55 -3.67
N THR A 133 -6.22 -19.42 -4.17
CA THR A 133 -6.05 -20.88 -4.08
C THR A 133 -5.18 -21.38 -5.23
N LYS A 134 -4.63 -22.60 -5.11
CA LYS A 134 -3.84 -23.22 -6.19
C LYS A 134 -4.62 -23.33 -7.50
N GLU A 135 -5.91 -23.65 -7.42
CA GLU A 135 -6.81 -23.71 -8.58
C GLU A 135 -6.92 -22.35 -9.27
N LEU A 136 -7.17 -21.27 -8.51
CA LEU A 136 -7.25 -19.92 -9.07
C LEU A 136 -5.90 -19.42 -9.59
N ALA A 137 -4.80 -19.77 -8.94
CA ALA A 137 -3.46 -19.45 -9.43
C ALA A 137 -3.17 -20.14 -10.77
N GLN A 138 -3.59 -21.39 -10.93
CA GLN A 138 -3.42 -22.13 -12.17
C GLN A 138 -4.30 -21.60 -13.31
N ASP A 139 -5.53 -21.18 -13.00
CA ASP A 139 -6.40 -20.43 -13.92
C ASP A 139 -5.71 -19.13 -14.40
N ILE A 140 -5.16 -18.35 -13.47
CA ILE A 140 -4.46 -17.08 -13.78
C ILE A 140 -3.19 -17.34 -14.58
N GLU A 141 -2.42 -18.37 -14.24
CA GLU A 141 -1.21 -18.77 -14.97
C GLU A 141 -1.55 -19.20 -16.40
N THR A 142 -2.64 -19.94 -16.58
CA THR A 142 -3.12 -20.35 -17.91
C THR A 142 -3.48 -19.13 -18.76
N LEU A 143 -4.18 -18.14 -18.19
CA LEU A 143 -4.45 -16.88 -18.88
C LEU A 143 -3.20 -16.07 -19.15
N TRP A 144 -2.29 -15.97 -18.18
CA TRP A 144 -1.05 -15.21 -18.34
C TRP A 144 -0.24 -15.74 -19.51
N ASN A 145 -0.20 -17.06 -19.73
CA ASN A 145 0.49 -17.68 -20.85
C ASN A 145 -0.28 -17.62 -22.18
N ASP A 146 -1.51 -17.10 -22.22
CA ASP A 146 -2.26 -16.91 -23.46
C ASP A 146 -1.60 -15.82 -24.32
N ALA A 147 -1.46 -16.09 -25.61
CA ALA A 147 -0.84 -15.16 -26.56
C ALA A 147 -1.54 -13.79 -26.59
N ALA A 148 -2.87 -13.75 -26.46
CA ALA A 148 -3.62 -12.50 -26.45
C ALA A 148 -3.33 -11.67 -25.19
N ILE A 149 -3.18 -12.32 -24.03
CA ILE A 149 -2.80 -11.63 -22.79
C ILE A 149 -1.37 -11.12 -22.87
N GLN A 150 -0.44 -11.89 -23.43
CA GLN A 150 0.94 -11.45 -23.64
C GLN A 150 1.04 -10.27 -24.61
N GLU A 151 0.32 -10.31 -25.74
CA GLU A 151 0.23 -9.18 -26.69
C GLU A 151 -0.38 -7.94 -26.03
N THR A 152 -1.40 -8.13 -25.18
CA THR A 152 -2.02 -7.05 -24.41
C THR A 152 -1.05 -6.47 -23.38
N TYR A 153 -0.32 -7.31 -22.66
CA TYR A 153 0.68 -6.90 -21.68
C TYR A 153 1.83 -6.11 -22.31
N ALA A 154 2.24 -6.44 -23.53
CA ALA A 154 3.23 -5.65 -24.29
C ALA A 154 2.79 -4.18 -24.50
N ARG A 155 1.48 -3.93 -24.51
CA ARG A 155 0.86 -2.60 -24.55
C ARG A 155 0.33 -2.14 -23.18
N GLY A 156 0.79 -2.76 -22.09
CA GLY A 156 0.30 -2.52 -20.73
C GLY A 156 0.40 -1.06 -20.27
N ASN A 157 1.32 -0.28 -20.85
CA ASN A 157 1.44 1.16 -20.60
C ASN A 157 0.17 1.94 -21.00
N GLU A 158 -0.55 1.51 -22.04
CA GLU A 158 -1.81 2.14 -22.47
C GLU A 158 -2.96 1.85 -21.51
N LEU A 159 -2.87 0.72 -20.79
CA LEU A 159 -3.89 0.20 -19.88
C LEU A 159 -3.59 0.53 -18.41
N GLN A 160 -2.48 1.21 -18.12
CA GLN A 160 -1.99 1.46 -16.76
C GLN A 160 -1.82 0.16 -15.94
N VAL A 161 -1.31 -0.89 -16.58
CA VAL A 161 -0.96 -2.13 -15.89
C VAL A 161 0.11 -1.81 -14.83
N PRO A 162 -0.06 -2.25 -13.56
CA PRO A 162 0.94 -2.01 -12.53
C PRO A 162 2.30 -2.62 -12.89
N ASP A 163 3.39 -1.89 -12.63
CA ASP A 163 4.77 -2.38 -12.86
C ASP A 163 5.08 -3.69 -12.12
N CYS A 164 4.40 -3.94 -10.99
CA CYS A 164 4.54 -5.16 -10.20
C CYS A 164 3.80 -6.38 -10.77
N ALA A 165 3.03 -6.23 -11.86
CA ALA A 165 2.23 -7.32 -12.42
C ALA A 165 3.10 -8.54 -12.75
N LEU A 166 4.20 -8.35 -13.48
CA LEU A 166 5.09 -9.44 -13.90
C LEU A 166 5.62 -10.23 -12.69
N TYR A 167 6.10 -9.51 -11.66
CA TYR A 167 6.60 -10.13 -10.43
C TYR A 167 5.58 -11.07 -9.81
N PHE A 168 4.32 -10.65 -9.72
CA PHE A 168 3.28 -11.50 -9.13
C PHE A 168 2.88 -12.66 -10.04
N MET A 169 2.79 -12.46 -11.36
CA MET A 169 2.47 -13.55 -12.31
C MET A 169 3.54 -14.65 -12.31
N GLU A 170 4.83 -14.28 -12.18
CA GLU A 170 5.92 -15.26 -12.09
C GLU A 170 6.00 -16.01 -10.76
N ASN A 171 5.26 -15.57 -9.73
CA ASN A 171 5.32 -16.12 -8.37
C ASN A 171 4.01 -16.80 -7.92
N LEU A 172 3.04 -17.00 -8.82
CA LEU A 172 1.68 -17.50 -8.49
C LEU A 172 1.66 -18.80 -7.67
N GLU A 173 2.54 -19.75 -7.97
CA GLU A 173 2.63 -21.01 -7.23
C GLU A 173 2.95 -20.77 -5.75
N ARG A 174 3.92 -19.89 -5.46
CA ARG A 174 4.30 -19.54 -4.08
C ARG A 174 3.22 -18.72 -3.38
N LEU A 175 2.60 -17.79 -4.09
CA LEU A 175 1.58 -16.88 -3.55
C LEU A 175 0.26 -17.60 -3.20
N SER A 176 0.01 -18.75 -3.80
CA SER A 176 -1.19 -19.58 -3.62
C SER A 176 -1.02 -20.73 -2.63
N ASP A 177 0.15 -20.85 -2.01
CA ASP A 177 0.36 -21.86 -0.97
C ASP A 177 -0.45 -21.54 0.30
N GLY A 178 -1.04 -22.56 0.91
CA GLY A 178 -1.87 -22.38 2.12
C GLY A 178 -1.08 -21.90 3.34
N ASN A 179 0.25 -22.11 3.36
CA ASN A 179 1.15 -21.64 4.41
C ASN A 179 2.00 -20.43 3.96
N TYR A 180 1.57 -19.75 2.90
CA TYR A 180 2.27 -18.60 2.36
C TYR A 180 2.46 -17.49 3.41
N ILE A 181 3.71 -17.06 3.59
CA ILE A 181 4.09 -15.87 4.35
C ILE A 181 4.80 -14.92 3.37
N PRO A 182 4.33 -13.67 3.22
CA PRO A 182 4.97 -12.71 2.33
C PRO A 182 6.43 -12.47 2.67
N THR A 183 7.24 -12.37 1.63
CA THR A 183 8.62 -11.95 1.71
C THR A 183 8.71 -10.43 1.76
N LYS A 184 9.90 -9.91 2.08
CA LYS A 184 10.18 -8.47 2.02
C LYS A 184 9.97 -7.92 0.61
N ASP A 185 10.32 -8.70 -0.42
CA ASP A 185 10.14 -8.31 -1.81
C ASP A 185 8.65 -8.24 -2.17
N ASP A 186 7.85 -9.22 -1.76
CA ASP A 186 6.39 -9.17 -1.95
C ASP A 186 5.80 -7.89 -1.37
N VAL A 187 6.23 -7.51 -0.17
CA VAL A 187 5.79 -6.27 0.49
C VAL A 187 6.25 -5.04 -0.30
N LEU A 188 7.46 -5.03 -0.85
CA LEU A 188 7.95 -3.91 -1.66
C LEU A 188 7.14 -3.74 -2.95
N TYR A 189 6.82 -4.84 -3.64
CA TYR A 189 6.02 -4.85 -4.87
C TYR A 189 4.52 -4.62 -4.62
N ALA A 190 4.02 -4.95 -3.43
CA ALA A 190 2.61 -4.79 -3.08
C ALA A 190 2.18 -3.32 -3.18
N ARG A 191 1.17 -3.07 -4.00
CA ARG A 191 0.59 -1.75 -4.21
C ARG A 191 -0.53 -1.51 -3.20
N VAL A 192 -0.21 -0.70 -2.19
CA VAL A 192 -1.17 -0.19 -1.20
C VAL A 192 -1.49 1.25 -1.52
N ARG A 193 -2.78 1.58 -1.71
CA ARG A 193 -3.20 2.98 -1.82
C ARG A 193 -2.90 3.68 -0.50
N THR A 194 -2.04 4.68 -0.55
CA THR A 194 -1.70 5.47 0.63
C THR A 194 -2.89 6.37 0.99
N THR A 195 -3.43 6.18 2.19
CA THR A 195 -4.50 7.01 2.75
C THR A 195 -3.91 7.94 3.79
N GLY A 196 -4.04 9.25 3.58
CA GLY A 196 -3.51 10.26 4.49
C GLY A 196 -1.98 10.43 4.43
N VAL A 197 -1.41 10.93 5.52
CA VAL A 197 0.03 11.22 5.66
C VAL A 197 0.71 10.02 6.32
N VAL A 198 1.80 9.55 5.72
CA VAL A 198 2.66 8.49 6.28
C VAL A 198 3.95 9.14 6.77
N GLU A 199 4.28 8.91 8.04
CA GLU A 199 5.48 9.40 8.68
C GLU A 199 6.32 8.22 9.19
N ILE A 200 7.64 8.29 8.98
CA ILE A 200 8.60 7.30 9.47
C ILE A 200 9.76 8.05 10.12
N GLN A 201 10.08 7.68 11.36
CA GLN A 201 11.24 8.16 12.08
C GLN A 201 12.30 7.05 12.16
N PHE A 202 13.55 7.39 11.84
CA PHE A 202 14.68 6.48 11.90
C PHE A 202 15.92 7.24 12.42
N ARG A 203 16.94 6.49 12.89
CA ARG A 203 18.19 7.04 13.44
C ARG A 203 19.39 6.64 12.58
#